data_AF-A0A2T2YD78-F1
#
_entry.id   AF-A0A2T2YD78-F1
#
_cell.length_a   1.000
_cell.length_b   1.000
_cell.length_c   1.000
_cell.angle_alpha   90.00
_cell.angle_beta   90.00
_cell.angle_gamma   90.00
#
_symmetry.space_group_name_H-M   'P 1'
#
loop_
_entity.id
_entity.type
_entity.pdbx_description
1 polymer ?
#
loop_
_entity_poly.entity_id
_entity_poly.type
_entity_poly.pdbx_seq_one_letter_code
_entity_poly.pdbx_strand_id
1 'polypeptide(L)'
;MENYYLEQDVAVFGLPVKTFPLGIGEAFDALQNQLPKDNRPFYGISECTPAGIVYLATTLQKTENEPEKYGYNPYIIEKGDYLAVIVRDWLTKTDSIKNVFTQMFTDERSDRNKPCVEIYKNSEEMICLVKVKTPETKNLADYIAHVGPEFEKTTQELAQLFSSLSPDEINQNSSAGNWTAGQLIQHVLKVNSGFLRILNGPVKETERNPAEQVANIKANLLDFTTKRRAGDFVTPENKTYQKEELLHALENIRVAVHHVIQISDLTPACLAFEVPVFGFLTRLEAIYFVIYHTQRHTQQLKNIIEQLATSSN
;
A
#
# COMPACT_ATOMS: atom_id res chain seq x y z
N MET A 1 -4.31 -22.20 4.48
CA MET A 1 -5.01 -21.12 3.75
C MET A 1 -4.62 -21.23 2.30
N GLU A 2 -5.59 -21.21 1.42
CA GLU A 2 -5.40 -21.29 -0.03
C GLU A 2 -5.76 -19.95 -0.67
N ASN A 3 -5.22 -19.67 -1.84
CA ASN A 3 -5.66 -18.53 -2.64
C ASN A 3 -6.98 -18.91 -3.31
N TYR A 4 -7.97 -18.03 -3.25
CA TYR A 4 -9.28 -18.18 -3.84
C TYR A 4 -9.59 -16.95 -4.67
N TYR A 5 -9.92 -17.15 -5.94
CA TYR A 5 -10.33 -16.06 -6.81
C TYR A 5 -11.85 -16.09 -6.98
N LEU A 6 -12.51 -15.03 -6.53
CA LEU A 6 -13.93 -14.82 -6.78
C LEU A 6 -14.08 -14.12 -8.14
N GLU A 7 -14.60 -14.82 -9.14
CA GLU A 7 -14.59 -14.35 -10.54
C GLU A 7 -15.47 -13.13 -10.80
N GLN A 8 -16.58 -13.02 -10.07
CA GLN A 8 -17.59 -11.99 -10.28
C GLN A 8 -18.14 -11.49 -8.95
N ASP A 9 -18.65 -10.25 -8.96
CA ASP A 9 -19.31 -9.68 -7.81
C ASP A 9 -20.54 -10.52 -7.48
N VAL A 10 -20.73 -10.84 -6.21
CA VAL A 10 -21.87 -11.63 -5.75
C VAL A 10 -22.83 -10.69 -5.05
N ALA A 11 -23.93 -10.36 -5.73
CA ALA A 11 -25.03 -9.63 -5.15
C ALA A 11 -25.80 -10.55 -4.20
N VAL A 12 -25.89 -10.14 -2.94
CA VAL A 12 -26.62 -10.83 -1.89
C VAL A 12 -27.57 -9.86 -1.20
N PHE A 13 -28.56 -10.39 -0.49
CA PHE A 13 -29.42 -9.58 0.35
C PHE A 13 -29.80 -10.32 1.62
N GLY A 14 -30.12 -9.58 2.67
CA GLY A 14 -30.62 -10.18 3.90
C GLY A 14 -30.75 -9.20 5.05
N LEU A 15 -30.56 -9.72 6.26
CA LEU A 15 -30.85 -8.99 7.49
C LEU A 15 -29.71 -9.08 8.51
N PRO A 16 -29.53 -8.02 9.33
CA PRO A 16 -28.59 -8.06 10.43
C PRO A 16 -29.07 -9.01 11.53
N VAL A 17 -28.13 -9.76 12.08
CA VAL A 17 -28.35 -10.62 13.26
C VAL A 17 -28.45 -9.74 14.49
N LYS A 18 -29.54 -9.88 15.24
CA LYS A 18 -29.82 -9.06 16.44
C LYS A 18 -28.88 -9.37 17.61
N THR A 19 -28.51 -10.64 17.77
CA THR A 19 -27.72 -11.13 18.90
C THR A 19 -26.65 -12.09 18.40
N PHE A 20 -25.43 -11.58 18.18
CA PHE A 20 -24.33 -12.43 17.74
C PHE A 20 -23.67 -13.18 18.91
N PRO A 21 -23.34 -14.49 18.80
CA PRO A 21 -23.62 -15.39 17.67
C PRO A 21 -24.98 -16.12 17.76
N LEU A 22 -25.69 -16.03 18.89
CA LEU A 22 -26.86 -16.85 19.20
C LEU A 22 -28.03 -16.73 18.21
N GLY A 23 -28.20 -15.57 17.58
CA GLY A 23 -29.29 -15.24 16.65
C GLY A 23 -29.00 -15.52 15.18
N ILE A 24 -27.84 -16.10 14.84
CA ILE A 24 -27.49 -16.42 13.44
C ILE A 24 -28.48 -17.43 12.86
N GLY A 25 -28.80 -18.50 13.60
CA GLY A 25 -29.77 -19.51 13.17
C GLY A 25 -31.16 -18.92 12.92
N GLU A 26 -31.67 -18.13 13.86
CA GLU A 26 -32.97 -17.45 13.74
C GLU A 26 -33.03 -16.55 12.50
N ALA A 27 -31.95 -15.84 12.18
CA ALA A 27 -31.89 -14.98 11.00
C ALA A 27 -31.91 -15.78 9.69
N PHE A 28 -31.18 -16.90 9.61
CA PHE A 28 -31.23 -17.78 8.44
C PHE A 28 -32.57 -18.51 8.29
N ASP A 29 -33.21 -18.89 9.40
CA ASP A 29 -34.55 -19.47 9.39
C ASP A 29 -35.58 -18.45 8.89
N ALA A 30 -35.47 -17.19 9.32
CA ALA A 30 -36.33 -16.11 8.84
C ALA A 30 -36.19 -15.90 7.32
N LEU A 31 -34.96 -15.88 6.80
CA LEU A 31 -34.71 -15.81 5.36
C LEU A 31 -35.33 -17.00 4.61
N GLN A 32 -35.06 -18.22 5.06
CA GLN A 32 -35.55 -19.44 4.41
C GLN A 32 -37.07 -19.54 4.40
N ASN A 33 -37.75 -19.06 5.45
CA ASN A 33 -39.21 -19.10 5.55
C ASN A 33 -39.91 -18.08 4.64
N GLN A 34 -39.27 -16.94 4.35
CA GLN A 34 -39.87 -15.87 3.53
C GLN A 34 -39.55 -16.05 2.03
N LEU A 35 -38.50 -16.79 1.70
CA LEU A 35 -38.01 -16.97 0.33
C LEU A 35 -38.59 -18.22 -0.35
N PRO A 36 -38.67 -18.25 -1.69
CA PRO A 36 -39.03 -19.45 -2.40
C PRO A 36 -38.01 -20.56 -2.13
N LYS A 37 -38.51 -21.79 -1.94
CA LYS A 37 -37.67 -22.98 -1.77
C LYS A 37 -36.93 -23.28 -3.07
N ASP A 38 -35.73 -22.78 -3.16
CA ASP A 38 -34.79 -23.04 -4.25
C ASP A 38 -33.39 -23.27 -3.67
N ASN A 39 -32.50 -23.88 -4.45
CA ASN A 39 -31.15 -24.23 -4.00
C ASN A 39 -30.18 -23.04 -4.04
N ARG A 40 -30.64 -21.82 -3.72
CA ARG A 40 -29.76 -20.64 -3.68
C ARG A 40 -28.74 -20.76 -2.54
N PRO A 41 -27.50 -20.32 -2.77
CA PRO A 41 -26.49 -20.32 -1.72
C PRO A 41 -26.79 -19.23 -0.68
N PHE A 42 -26.36 -19.49 0.54
CA PHE A 42 -26.43 -18.57 1.67
C PHE A 42 -25.03 -18.11 2.06
N TYR A 43 -24.97 -16.89 2.60
CA TYR A 43 -23.72 -16.24 2.96
C TYR A 43 -23.84 -15.58 4.33
N GLY A 44 -22.80 -15.75 5.13
CA GLY A 44 -22.55 -14.99 6.34
C GLY A 44 -21.57 -13.87 6.06
N ILE A 45 -21.87 -12.65 6.51
CA ILE A 45 -20.93 -11.52 6.38
C ILE A 45 -20.73 -10.94 7.76
N SER A 46 -19.49 -10.95 8.25
CA SER A 46 -19.17 -10.44 9.58
C SER A 46 -18.14 -9.31 9.52
N GLU A 47 -18.47 -8.18 10.12
CA GLU A 47 -17.63 -7.00 10.24
C GLU A 47 -17.27 -6.74 11.71
N CYS A 48 -15.97 -6.53 11.98
CA CYS A 48 -15.49 -6.16 13.30
C CYS A 48 -15.54 -4.64 13.46
N THR A 49 -16.49 -4.14 14.25
CA THR A 49 -16.61 -2.72 14.57
C THR A 49 -16.12 -2.45 16.01
N PRO A 50 -15.82 -1.18 16.36
CA PRO A 50 -15.49 -0.82 17.74
C PRO A 50 -16.57 -1.18 18.77
N ALA A 51 -17.84 -1.28 18.34
CA ALA A 51 -18.98 -1.62 19.18
C ALA A 51 -19.24 -3.14 19.29
N GLY A 52 -18.49 -3.97 18.55
CA GLY A 52 -18.67 -5.41 18.49
C GLY A 52 -18.78 -5.93 17.05
N ILE A 53 -19.15 -7.19 16.91
CA ILE A 53 -19.31 -7.84 15.61
C ILE A 53 -20.70 -7.51 15.06
N VAL A 54 -20.73 -6.91 13.87
CA VAL A 54 -21.96 -6.77 13.07
C VAL A 54 -21.98 -7.94 12.10
N TYR A 55 -23.06 -8.73 12.15
CA TYR A 55 -23.21 -9.91 11.31
C TYR A 55 -24.47 -9.81 10.45
N LEU A 56 -24.34 -10.06 9.15
CA LEU A 56 -25.45 -10.14 8.21
C LEU A 56 -25.64 -11.60 7.80
N ALA A 57 -26.85 -12.13 8.01
CA ALA A 57 -27.30 -13.35 7.35
C ALA A 57 -27.87 -12.95 5.99
N THR A 58 -27.36 -13.55 4.91
CA THR A 58 -27.71 -13.15 3.54
C THR A 58 -27.85 -14.35 2.61
N THR A 59 -28.47 -14.12 1.45
CA THR A 59 -28.62 -15.11 0.38
C THR A 59 -28.38 -14.47 -0.98
N LEU A 60 -28.11 -15.30 -2.00
CA LEU A 60 -27.89 -14.84 -3.37
C LEU A 60 -29.11 -14.08 -3.91
N GLN A 61 -28.85 -12.91 -4.49
CA GLN A 61 -29.80 -12.15 -5.28
C GLN A 61 -29.90 -12.74 -6.70
N LYS A 62 -31.11 -13.16 -7.10
CA LYS A 62 -31.40 -13.69 -8.45
C LYS A 62 -31.99 -12.66 -9.39
N THR A 63 -32.71 -11.67 -8.87
CA THR A 63 -33.24 -10.55 -9.66
C THR A 63 -33.05 -9.22 -8.93
N GLU A 64 -32.97 -8.13 -9.69
CA GLU A 64 -32.69 -6.79 -9.15
C GLU A 64 -33.69 -6.35 -8.06
N ASN A 65 -34.95 -6.77 -8.17
CA ASN A 65 -36.03 -6.32 -7.28
C ASN A 65 -36.21 -7.17 -6.01
N GLU A 66 -35.44 -8.26 -5.80
CA GLU A 66 -35.62 -9.12 -4.62
C GLU A 66 -35.41 -8.40 -3.27
N PRO A 67 -34.36 -7.58 -3.08
CA PRO A 67 -34.12 -6.91 -1.80
C PRO A 67 -35.32 -6.03 -1.40
N GLU A 68 -35.84 -5.22 -2.32
CA GLU A 68 -37.02 -4.37 -2.09
C GLU A 68 -38.28 -5.20 -1.86
N LYS A 69 -38.50 -6.23 -2.67
CA LYS A 69 -39.68 -7.11 -2.58
C LYS A 69 -39.78 -7.79 -1.21
N TYR A 70 -38.66 -8.22 -0.65
CA TYR A 70 -38.63 -8.94 0.63
C TYR A 70 -38.31 -8.02 1.83
N GLY A 71 -38.00 -6.75 1.59
CA GLY A 71 -37.72 -5.76 2.63
C GLY A 71 -36.36 -5.98 3.32
N TYR A 72 -35.35 -6.38 2.55
CA TYR A 72 -34.02 -6.71 3.05
C TYR A 72 -32.93 -5.83 2.44
N ASN A 73 -31.80 -5.73 3.13
CA ASN A 73 -30.69 -4.88 2.71
C ASN A 73 -29.85 -5.60 1.64
N PRO A 74 -29.59 -4.97 0.48
CA PRO A 74 -28.65 -5.50 -0.49
C PRO A 74 -27.20 -5.34 0.00
N TYR A 75 -26.33 -6.23 -0.44
CA TYR A 75 -24.90 -6.19 -0.20
C TYR A 75 -24.16 -6.81 -1.39
N ILE A 76 -22.96 -6.33 -1.69
CA ILE A 76 -22.12 -6.89 -2.77
C ILE A 76 -20.84 -7.47 -2.17
N ILE A 77 -20.65 -8.77 -2.34
CA ILE A 77 -19.37 -9.41 -2.08
C ILE A 77 -18.50 -9.18 -3.32
N GLU A 78 -17.50 -8.32 -3.17
CA GLU A 78 -16.62 -7.88 -4.26
C GLU A 78 -15.82 -9.05 -4.86
N LYS A 79 -15.75 -9.15 -6.19
CA LYS A 79 -14.83 -10.06 -6.88
C LYS A 79 -13.36 -9.81 -6.52
N GLY A 80 -12.49 -10.75 -6.87
CA GLY A 80 -11.04 -10.64 -6.74
C GLY A 80 -10.42 -11.70 -5.82
N ASP A 81 -9.24 -11.41 -5.31
CA ASP A 81 -8.44 -12.35 -4.53
C ASP A 81 -8.86 -12.42 -3.07
N TYR A 82 -8.95 -13.65 -2.56
CA TYR A 82 -9.29 -13.99 -1.19
C TYR A 82 -8.32 -15.04 -0.66
N LEU A 83 -8.08 -15.01 0.65
CA LEU A 83 -7.60 -16.18 1.39
C LEU A 83 -8.81 -17.04 1.74
N ALA A 84 -8.70 -18.35 1.51
CA ALA A 84 -9.74 -19.31 1.82
C ALA A 84 -9.29 -20.36 2.84
N VAL A 85 -10.22 -20.73 3.72
CA VAL A 85 -10.14 -21.91 4.58
C VAL A 85 -11.44 -22.70 4.43
N ILE A 86 -11.33 -23.96 4.03
CA ILE A 86 -12.47 -24.88 3.95
C ILE A 86 -12.66 -25.53 5.33
N VAL A 87 -13.83 -25.34 5.91
CA VAL A 87 -14.24 -25.95 7.19
C VAL A 87 -15.20 -27.10 6.88
N ARG A 88 -14.73 -28.34 7.12
CA ARG A 88 -15.55 -29.56 7.03
C ARG A 88 -16.29 -29.83 8.33
N ASP A 89 -17.49 -30.39 8.25
CA ASP A 89 -18.42 -30.67 9.35
C ASP A 89 -18.73 -29.41 10.18
N TRP A 90 -18.90 -28.28 9.49
CA TRP A 90 -18.93 -26.96 10.11
C TRP A 90 -20.07 -26.79 11.13
N LEU A 91 -21.19 -27.51 10.96
CA LEU A 91 -22.31 -27.52 11.91
C LEU A 91 -21.90 -27.97 13.34
N THR A 92 -20.86 -28.81 13.45
CA THR A 92 -20.32 -29.25 14.75
C THR A 92 -19.21 -28.34 15.27
N LYS A 93 -18.80 -27.35 14.47
CA LYS A 93 -17.62 -26.51 14.66
C LYS A 93 -17.95 -25.02 14.63
N THR A 94 -19.21 -24.65 14.81
CA THR A 94 -19.71 -23.26 14.79
C THR A 94 -18.91 -22.35 15.74
N ASP A 95 -18.54 -22.85 16.92
CA ASP A 95 -17.77 -22.09 17.91
C ASP A 95 -16.30 -21.84 17.48
N SER A 96 -15.78 -22.64 16.54
CA SER A 96 -14.40 -22.54 16.07
C SER A 96 -14.22 -21.55 14.91
N ILE A 97 -15.30 -21.07 14.28
CA ILE A 97 -15.23 -20.20 13.10
C ILE A 97 -14.52 -18.88 13.42
N LYS A 98 -14.74 -18.33 14.63
CA LYS A 98 -14.00 -17.16 15.12
C LYS A 98 -12.48 -17.41 15.13
N ASN A 99 -12.05 -18.60 15.52
CA ASN A 99 -10.62 -18.95 15.56
C ASN A 99 -10.05 -19.07 14.15
N VAL A 100 -10.83 -19.56 13.19
CA VAL A 100 -10.44 -19.61 11.77
C VAL A 100 -10.16 -18.20 11.25
N PHE A 101 -11.09 -17.25 11.42
CA PHE A 101 -10.86 -15.87 10.97
C PHE A 101 -9.74 -15.17 11.74
N THR A 102 -9.60 -15.42 13.04
CA THR A 102 -8.48 -14.90 13.84
C THR A 102 -7.14 -15.37 13.28
N GLN A 103 -7.04 -16.65 12.91
CA GLN A 103 -5.85 -17.19 12.25
C GLN A 103 -5.64 -16.56 10.87
N MET A 104 -6.70 -16.39 10.06
CA MET A 104 -6.59 -15.76 8.74
C MET A 104 -6.07 -14.33 8.80
N PHE A 105 -6.45 -13.55 9.81
CA PHE A 105 -5.95 -12.19 9.98
C PHE A 105 -4.47 -12.09 10.39
N THR A 106 -3.84 -13.20 10.80
CA THR A 106 -2.39 -13.24 11.02
C THR A 106 -1.60 -13.24 9.71
N ASP A 107 -2.20 -13.61 8.59
CA ASP A 107 -1.58 -13.53 7.27
C ASP A 107 -1.44 -12.07 6.82
N GLU A 108 -0.23 -11.67 6.40
CA GLU A 108 0.07 -10.29 6.00
C GLU A 108 -0.70 -9.87 4.75
N ARG A 109 -1.14 -10.84 3.93
CA ARG A 109 -1.94 -10.59 2.73
C ARG A 109 -3.38 -10.22 3.04
N SER A 110 -3.89 -10.50 4.24
CA SER A 110 -5.28 -10.24 4.61
C SER A 110 -5.60 -8.75 4.71
N ASP A 111 -6.65 -8.31 4.01
CA ASP A 111 -7.22 -6.97 4.17
C ASP A 111 -8.12 -6.93 5.42
N ARG A 112 -7.58 -6.37 6.49
CA ARG A 112 -8.25 -6.28 7.80
C ARG A 112 -9.37 -5.23 7.84
N ASN A 113 -9.50 -4.42 6.80
CA ASN A 113 -10.55 -3.41 6.68
C ASN A 113 -11.78 -3.94 5.92
N LYS A 114 -11.69 -5.15 5.35
CA LYS A 114 -12.78 -5.79 4.63
C LYS A 114 -13.48 -6.83 5.53
N PRO A 115 -14.79 -7.04 5.35
CA PRO A 115 -15.51 -8.01 6.15
C PRO A 115 -15.08 -9.45 5.83
N CYS A 116 -15.28 -10.33 6.80
CA CYS A 116 -15.15 -11.77 6.61
C CYS A 116 -16.41 -12.30 5.93
N VAL A 117 -16.23 -13.27 5.03
CA VAL A 117 -17.34 -13.90 4.31
C VAL A 117 -17.35 -15.40 4.58
N GLU A 118 -18.52 -15.93 4.91
CA GLU A 118 -18.80 -17.35 5.08
C GLU A 118 -19.67 -17.80 3.90
N ILE A 119 -19.22 -18.79 3.12
CA ILE A 119 -20.02 -19.42 2.07
C ILE A 119 -20.49 -20.79 2.58
N TYR A 120 -21.79 -20.93 2.81
CA TYR A 120 -22.39 -22.22 3.20
C TYR A 120 -22.67 -23.05 1.95
N LYS A 121 -21.71 -23.91 1.54
CA LYS A 121 -21.87 -24.74 0.34
C LYS A 121 -22.93 -25.82 0.54
N ASN A 122 -22.90 -26.50 1.68
CA ASN A 122 -23.83 -27.54 2.08
C ASN A 122 -23.70 -27.80 3.60
N SER A 123 -24.36 -28.85 4.11
CA SER A 123 -24.31 -29.24 5.53
C SER A 123 -22.93 -29.73 6.00
N GLU A 124 -22.03 -30.10 5.08
CA GLU A 124 -20.71 -30.65 5.37
C GLU A 124 -19.59 -29.64 5.16
N GLU A 125 -19.72 -28.71 4.21
CA GLU A 125 -18.66 -27.79 3.82
C GLU A 125 -19.09 -26.32 3.92
N MET A 126 -18.27 -25.53 4.62
CA MET A 126 -18.30 -24.07 4.62
C MET A 126 -16.94 -23.53 4.17
N ILE A 127 -16.93 -22.41 3.46
CA ILE A 127 -15.70 -21.71 3.10
C ILE A 127 -15.65 -20.37 3.85
N CYS A 128 -14.60 -20.17 4.64
CA CYS A 128 -14.25 -18.88 5.22
C CYS A 128 -13.35 -18.13 4.24
N LEU A 129 -13.73 -16.89 3.91
CA LEU A 129 -13.02 -16.01 2.99
C LEU A 129 -12.64 -14.69 3.69
N VAL A 130 -11.40 -14.26 3.49
CA VAL A 130 -10.92 -12.91 3.85
C VAL A 130 -10.29 -12.31 2.61
N LYS A 131 -10.67 -11.08 2.25
CA LYS A 131 -10.16 -10.43 1.04
C LYS A 131 -8.65 -10.24 1.16
N VAL A 132 -7.92 -10.52 0.10
CA VAL A 132 -6.49 -10.18 0.02
C VAL A 132 -6.39 -8.68 -0.20
N LYS A 133 -5.42 -8.03 0.45
CA LYS A 133 -5.05 -6.65 0.18
C LYS A 133 -4.79 -6.52 -1.32
N THR A 134 -5.67 -5.83 -2.01
CA THR A 134 -5.30 -5.24 -3.29
C THR A 134 -4.12 -4.31 -3.00
N PRO A 135 -3.04 -4.33 -3.79
CA PRO A 135 -2.10 -3.22 -3.75
C PRO A 135 -2.95 -1.96 -3.86
N GLU A 136 -2.83 -1.01 -2.93
CA GLU A 136 -3.61 0.25 -2.99
C GLU A 136 -3.50 0.81 -4.40
N THR A 137 -4.51 0.60 -5.23
CA THR A 137 -4.60 1.24 -6.53
C THR A 137 -5.07 2.65 -6.23
N LYS A 138 -4.16 3.47 -5.70
CA LYS A 138 -4.31 4.92 -5.74
C LYS A 138 -4.65 5.24 -7.19
N ASN A 139 -5.82 5.81 -7.42
CA ASN A 139 -6.15 6.28 -8.75
C ASN A 139 -5.24 7.49 -9.07
N LEU A 140 -5.22 7.95 -10.32
CA LEU A 140 -4.34 9.07 -10.71
C LEU A 140 -4.57 10.32 -9.85
N ALA A 141 -5.83 10.61 -9.49
CA ALA A 141 -6.17 11.76 -8.65
C ALA A 141 -5.61 11.60 -7.23
N ASP A 142 -5.63 10.39 -6.66
CA ASP A 142 -5.02 10.11 -5.37
C ASP A 142 -3.51 10.33 -5.40
N TYR A 143 -2.82 9.87 -6.44
CA TYR A 143 -1.39 10.12 -6.58
C TYR A 143 -1.07 11.62 -6.67
N ILE A 144 -1.82 12.36 -7.48
CA ILE A 144 -1.64 13.82 -7.60
C ILE A 144 -1.93 14.54 -6.28
N ALA A 145 -2.97 14.14 -5.55
CA ALA A 145 -3.32 14.74 -4.26
C ALA A 145 -2.29 14.48 -3.17
N HIS A 146 -1.63 13.31 -3.19
CA HIS A 146 -0.72 12.88 -2.12
C HIS A 146 0.76 13.13 -2.41
N VAL A 147 1.16 13.37 -3.67
CA VAL A 147 2.58 13.53 -4.03
C VAL A 147 3.26 14.67 -3.28
N GLY A 148 2.56 15.82 -3.11
CA GLY A 148 3.08 16.98 -2.37
C GLY A 148 3.34 16.68 -0.88
N PRO A 149 2.32 16.24 -0.12
CA PRO A 149 2.50 15.83 1.28
C PRO A 149 3.53 14.72 1.48
N GLU A 150 3.57 13.71 0.59
CA GLU A 150 4.52 12.60 0.68
C GLU A 150 5.96 13.05 0.42
N PHE A 151 6.17 13.96 -0.55
CA PHE A 151 7.45 14.60 -0.81
C PHE A 151 7.94 15.42 0.38
N GLU A 152 7.08 16.26 0.94
CA GLU A 152 7.42 17.12 2.08
C GLU A 152 7.82 16.28 3.30
N LYS A 153 7.00 15.30 3.67
CA LYS A 153 7.31 14.39 4.78
C LYS A 153 8.64 13.67 4.58
N THR A 154 8.87 13.14 3.38
CA THR A 154 10.06 12.35 3.06
C THR A 154 11.34 13.19 3.13
N THR A 155 11.32 14.39 2.56
CA THR A 155 12.49 15.29 2.55
C THR A 155 12.77 15.88 3.93
N GLN A 156 11.73 16.21 4.69
CA GLN A 156 11.86 16.67 6.07
C GLN A 156 12.48 15.59 6.97
N GLU A 157 12.06 14.33 6.83
CA GLU A 157 12.63 13.22 7.61
C GLU A 157 14.14 13.05 7.35
N LEU A 158 14.56 13.07 6.09
CA LEU A 158 15.99 12.99 5.74
C LEU A 158 16.78 14.16 6.33
N ALA A 159 16.28 15.38 6.17
CA ALA A 159 16.96 16.60 6.64
C ALA A 159 17.07 16.64 8.17
N GLN A 160 16.01 16.26 8.90
CA GLN A 160 16.03 16.15 10.35
C GLN A 160 17.02 15.09 10.84
N LEU A 161 17.05 13.94 10.18
CA LEU A 161 17.98 12.88 10.54
C LEU A 161 19.43 13.31 10.30
N PHE A 162 19.73 13.92 9.14
CA PHE A 162 21.08 14.39 8.84
C PHE A 162 21.53 15.55 9.74
N SER A 163 20.62 16.46 10.12
CA SER A 163 20.96 17.60 10.98
C SER A 163 21.34 17.18 12.41
N SER A 164 20.97 15.96 12.84
CA SER A 164 21.33 15.40 14.15
C SER A 164 22.82 15.05 14.29
N LEU A 165 23.53 14.81 13.19
CA LEU A 165 24.95 14.48 13.17
C LEU A 165 25.83 15.72 13.33
N SER A 166 26.95 15.63 14.04
CA SER A 166 27.99 16.66 14.11
C SER A 166 28.80 16.77 12.80
N PRO A 167 29.54 17.88 12.57
CA PRO A 167 30.41 18.03 11.41
C PRO A 167 31.49 16.93 11.27
N ASP A 168 31.96 16.38 12.38
CA ASP A 168 32.94 15.28 12.37
C ASP A 168 32.26 13.95 12.03
N GLU A 169 31.11 13.66 12.62
CA GLU A 169 30.36 12.41 12.37
C GLU A 169 29.93 12.27 10.90
N ILE A 170 29.58 13.37 10.21
CA ILE A 170 29.18 13.26 8.80
C ILE A 170 30.32 12.81 7.88
N ASN A 171 31.57 12.99 8.31
CA ASN A 171 32.77 12.62 7.56
C ASN A 171 33.41 11.33 8.10
N GLN A 172 32.86 10.75 9.18
CA GLN A 172 33.35 9.50 9.75
C GLN A 172 32.90 8.29 8.93
N ASN A 173 33.83 7.36 8.70
CA ASN A 173 33.51 6.09 8.06
C ASN A 173 32.70 5.21 9.02
N SER A 174 31.62 4.62 8.50
CA SER A 174 30.86 3.59 9.21
C SER A 174 31.15 2.21 8.61
N SER A 175 30.96 1.16 9.40
CA SER A 175 30.96 -0.22 8.92
C SER A 175 29.74 -0.57 8.06
N ALA A 176 28.70 0.27 8.04
CA ALA A 176 27.40 0.04 7.39
C ALA A 176 27.39 0.21 5.86
N GLY A 177 28.51 0.58 5.24
CA GLY A 177 28.57 0.71 3.79
C GLY A 177 29.83 1.41 3.29
N ASN A 178 29.84 1.69 1.98
CA ASN A 178 31.00 2.29 1.31
C ASN A 178 31.04 3.83 1.43
N TRP A 179 30.05 4.46 2.07
CA TRP A 179 29.92 5.91 2.13
C TRP A 179 29.75 6.42 3.56
N THR A 180 30.37 7.57 3.84
CA THR A 180 30.06 8.40 5.01
C THR A 180 28.66 9.02 4.88
N ALA A 181 28.11 9.57 5.96
CA ALA A 181 26.83 10.28 5.88
C ALA A 181 26.88 11.48 4.92
N GLY A 182 27.98 12.24 4.90
CA GLY A 182 28.19 13.35 3.98
C GLY A 182 28.22 12.90 2.51
N GLN A 183 28.87 11.78 2.22
CA GLN A 183 28.86 11.18 0.88
C GLN A 183 27.46 10.71 0.47
N LEU A 184 26.72 10.09 1.38
CA LEU A 184 25.34 9.66 1.13
C LEU A 184 24.44 10.85 0.80
N ILE A 185 24.52 11.95 1.56
CA ILE A 185 23.75 13.16 1.25
C ILE A 185 24.17 13.78 -0.07
N GLN A 186 25.48 13.81 -0.38
CA GLN A 186 25.95 14.29 -1.68
C GLN A 186 25.39 13.43 -2.83
N HIS A 187 25.28 12.12 -2.67
CA HIS A 187 24.62 11.25 -3.63
C HIS A 187 23.15 11.64 -3.85
N VAL A 188 22.41 11.84 -2.75
CA VAL A 188 21.01 12.28 -2.81
C VAL A 188 20.87 13.61 -3.57
N LEU A 189 21.74 14.59 -3.29
CA LEU A 189 21.75 15.87 -3.99
C LEU A 189 22.03 15.73 -5.49
N LYS A 190 23.00 14.88 -5.89
CA LYS A 190 23.31 14.64 -7.31
C LYS A 190 22.11 14.05 -8.05
N VAL A 191 21.42 13.06 -7.46
CA VAL A 191 20.24 12.45 -8.07
C VAL A 191 19.07 13.44 -8.14
N ASN A 192 18.74 14.08 -7.01
CA ASN A 192 17.57 14.97 -6.95
C ASN A 192 17.74 16.22 -7.81
N SER A 193 18.95 16.77 -7.92
CA SER A 193 19.25 17.88 -8.84
C SER A 193 19.13 17.46 -10.30
N GLY A 194 19.54 16.23 -10.65
CA GLY A 194 19.31 15.65 -11.96
C GLY A 194 17.81 15.54 -12.28
N PHE A 195 17.01 15.03 -11.35
CA PHE A 195 15.56 14.94 -11.50
C PHE A 195 14.89 16.32 -11.58
N LEU A 196 15.35 17.33 -10.84
CA LEU A 196 14.87 18.70 -10.98
C LEU A 196 15.07 19.23 -12.42
N ARG A 197 16.18 18.89 -13.08
CA ARG A 197 16.40 19.22 -14.50
C ARG A 197 15.45 18.47 -15.43
N ILE A 198 15.17 17.20 -15.13
CA ILE A 198 14.20 16.39 -15.88
C ILE A 198 12.80 17.00 -15.79
N LEU A 199 12.38 17.39 -14.58
CA LEU A 199 11.07 17.99 -14.30
C LEU A 199 10.84 19.31 -15.04
N ASN A 200 11.89 20.14 -15.14
CA ASN A 200 11.87 21.43 -15.84
C ASN A 200 12.22 21.32 -17.34
N GLY A 201 12.49 20.11 -17.84
CA GLY A 201 12.86 19.87 -19.23
C GLY A 201 11.68 19.81 -20.20
N PRO A 202 11.94 19.51 -21.49
CA PRO A 202 10.88 19.31 -22.47
C PRO A 202 9.97 18.14 -22.09
N VAL A 203 8.69 18.29 -22.37
CA VAL A 203 7.66 17.28 -22.10
C VAL A 203 6.82 16.99 -23.34
N LYS A 204 6.16 15.83 -23.35
CA LYS A 204 5.07 15.50 -24.27
C LYS A 204 3.89 14.94 -23.51
N GLU A 205 2.68 15.17 -24.02
CA GLU A 205 1.49 14.48 -23.56
C GLU A 205 1.68 12.97 -23.63
N THR A 206 1.12 12.26 -22.65
CA THR A 206 1.22 10.81 -22.54
C THR A 206 -0.13 10.15 -22.76
N GLU A 207 -0.15 9.06 -23.53
CA GLU A 207 -1.38 8.28 -23.80
C GLU A 207 -1.60 7.17 -22.76
N ARG A 208 -0.58 6.86 -21.96
CA ARG A 208 -0.66 5.88 -20.86
C ARG A 208 -1.09 6.55 -19.55
N ASN A 209 -1.48 5.75 -18.56
CA ASN A 209 -1.73 6.26 -17.21
C ASN A 209 -0.47 6.97 -16.68
N PRO A 210 -0.54 8.26 -16.28
CA PRO A 210 0.62 8.99 -15.80
C PRO A 210 1.25 8.44 -14.52
N ALA A 211 0.55 7.59 -13.77
CA ALA A 211 1.03 6.95 -12.55
C ALA A 211 1.40 5.45 -12.75
N GLU A 212 1.38 4.96 -13.98
CA GLU A 212 1.59 3.54 -14.31
C GLU A 212 2.86 2.95 -13.68
N GLN A 213 3.97 3.69 -13.70
CA GLN A 213 5.26 3.21 -13.21
C GLN A 213 5.46 3.41 -11.70
N VAL A 214 4.58 4.14 -10.99
CA VAL A 214 4.81 4.50 -9.57
C VAL A 214 5.00 3.26 -8.69
N ALA A 215 4.18 2.23 -8.88
CA ALA A 215 4.29 0.97 -8.14
C ALA A 215 5.60 0.22 -8.47
N ASN A 216 6.00 0.20 -9.74
CA ASN A 216 7.23 -0.44 -10.20
C ASN A 216 8.48 0.27 -9.66
N ILE A 217 8.48 1.60 -9.66
CA ILE A 217 9.54 2.44 -9.08
C ILE A 217 9.66 2.16 -7.58
N LYS A 218 8.53 2.14 -6.85
CA LYS A 218 8.50 1.82 -5.42
C LYS A 218 9.12 0.45 -5.14
N ALA A 219 8.66 -0.59 -5.84
CA ALA A 219 9.13 -1.96 -5.66
C ALA A 219 10.64 -2.08 -5.91
N ASN A 220 11.17 -1.35 -6.89
CA ASN A 220 12.59 -1.38 -7.21
C ASN A 220 13.47 -0.61 -6.22
N LEU A 221 13.05 0.59 -5.81
CA LEU A 221 13.85 1.47 -4.96
C LEU A 221 13.79 1.07 -3.47
N LEU A 222 12.66 0.51 -3.02
CA LEU A 222 12.48 0.06 -1.64
C LEU A 222 12.76 -1.43 -1.44
N ASP A 223 13.28 -2.12 -2.45
CA ASP A 223 13.89 -3.44 -2.27
C ASP A 223 15.32 -3.27 -1.72
N PHE A 224 15.48 -3.56 -0.43
CA PHE A 224 16.77 -3.52 0.27
C PHE A 224 17.57 -4.83 0.17
N THR A 225 16.99 -5.89 -0.41
CA THR A 225 17.67 -7.19 -0.57
C THR A 225 18.62 -7.18 -1.76
N THR A 226 18.27 -6.44 -2.82
CA THR A 226 19.13 -6.28 -4.00
C THR A 226 20.22 -5.23 -3.77
N LYS A 227 21.49 -5.66 -3.88
CA LYS A 227 22.64 -4.75 -3.87
C LYS A 227 22.74 -4.01 -5.21
N ARG A 228 22.67 -2.69 -5.18
CA ARG A 228 22.78 -1.83 -6.37
C ARG A 228 24.01 -0.93 -6.23
N ARG A 229 24.76 -0.75 -7.32
CA ARG A 229 25.85 0.23 -7.42
C ARG A 229 25.31 1.48 -8.11
N ALA A 230 25.61 2.65 -7.53
CA ALA A 230 25.33 3.92 -8.17
C ALA A 230 26.16 4.06 -9.45
N GLY A 231 25.60 4.68 -10.48
CA GLY A 231 26.35 5.03 -11.70
C GLY A 231 27.37 6.13 -11.42
N ASP A 232 28.46 6.16 -12.20
CA ASP A 232 29.61 7.04 -11.97
C ASP A 232 29.22 8.53 -11.84
N PHE A 233 28.22 8.98 -12.61
CA PHE A 233 27.73 10.36 -12.63
C PHE A 233 27.04 10.80 -11.32
N VAL A 234 26.55 9.86 -10.51
CA VAL A 234 25.89 10.13 -9.22
C VAL A 234 26.71 9.63 -8.03
N THR A 235 27.91 9.11 -8.26
CA THR A 235 28.83 8.73 -7.18
C THR A 235 29.39 10.00 -6.52
N PRO A 236 29.35 10.11 -5.18
CA PRO A 236 29.94 11.24 -4.45
C PRO A 236 31.47 11.20 -4.51
N GLU A 237 32.10 12.37 -4.49
CA GLU A 237 33.56 12.45 -4.42
C GLU A 237 34.08 11.96 -3.05
N ASN A 238 35.32 11.47 -3.02
CA ASN A 238 35.98 11.17 -1.76
C ASN A 238 36.70 12.43 -1.24
N LYS A 239 35.96 13.26 -0.50
CA LYS A 239 36.45 14.49 0.13
C LYS A 239 35.75 14.73 1.47
N THR A 240 36.28 15.66 2.25
CA THR A 240 35.60 16.21 3.42
C THR A 240 34.44 17.10 2.96
N TYR A 241 33.27 16.89 3.56
CA TYR A 241 32.06 17.65 3.30
C TYR A 241 31.74 18.59 4.44
N GLN A 242 31.21 19.77 4.11
CA GLN A 242 30.71 20.76 5.08
C GLN A 242 29.22 20.51 5.33
N LYS A 243 28.85 20.33 6.60
CA LYS A 243 27.49 19.99 7.01
C LYS A 243 26.48 21.04 6.56
N GLU A 244 26.80 22.31 6.77
CA GLU A 244 25.94 23.45 6.48
C GLU A 244 25.70 23.59 4.98
N GLU A 245 26.71 23.36 4.15
CA GLU A 245 26.57 23.38 2.68
C GLU A 245 25.60 22.30 2.19
N LEU A 246 25.71 21.08 2.74
CA LEU A 246 24.83 19.97 2.39
C LEU A 246 23.38 20.23 2.85
N LEU A 247 23.18 20.76 4.06
CA LEU A 247 21.85 21.11 4.56
C LEU A 247 21.21 22.22 3.71
N HIS A 248 21.97 23.26 3.37
CA HIS A 248 21.48 24.34 2.50
C HIS A 248 21.13 23.80 1.10
N ALA A 249 21.95 22.92 0.54
CA ALA A 249 21.67 22.30 -0.76
C ALA A 249 20.41 21.42 -0.72
N LEU A 250 20.19 20.66 0.35
CA LEU A 250 18.97 19.85 0.54
C LEU A 250 17.74 20.74 0.55
N GLU A 251 17.77 21.84 1.30
CA GLU A 251 16.66 22.78 1.39
C GLU A 251 16.36 23.45 0.04
N ASN A 252 17.40 23.90 -0.68
CA ASN A 252 17.22 24.51 -1.99
C ASN A 252 16.57 23.55 -3.00
N ILE A 253 16.99 22.29 -3.02
CA ILE A 253 16.41 21.25 -3.87
C ILE A 253 14.95 20.98 -3.45
N ARG A 254 14.68 20.89 -2.14
CA ARG A 254 13.33 20.68 -1.60
C ARG A 254 12.38 21.77 -2.06
N VAL A 255 12.75 23.04 -1.87
CA VAL A 255 11.94 24.19 -2.28
C VAL A 255 11.70 24.19 -3.79
N ALA A 256 12.73 23.90 -4.59
CA ALA A 256 12.61 23.91 -6.06
C ALA A 256 11.68 22.79 -6.58
N VAL A 257 11.79 21.57 -6.05
CA VAL A 257 10.90 20.47 -6.44
C VAL A 257 9.48 20.70 -5.91
N HIS A 258 9.34 21.20 -4.67
CA HIS A 258 8.03 21.57 -4.12
C HIS A 258 7.32 22.60 -4.99
N HIS A 259 8.06 23.59 -5.49
CA HIS A 259 7.50 24.58 -6.42
C HIS A 259 6.96 23.92 -7.69
N VAL A 260 7.73 23.01 -8.31
CA VAL A 260 7.26 22.26 -9.50
C VAL A 260 5.96 21.51 -9.21
N ILE A 261 5.86 20.84 -8.06
CA ILE A 261 4.65 20.10 -7.65
C ILE A 261 3.43 21.03 -7.60
N GLN A 262 3.60 22.27 -7.17
CA GLN A 262 2.50 23.22 -7.01
C GLN A 262 2.04 23.86 -8.32
N ILE A 263 2.96 24.13 -9.25
CA ILE A 263 2.67 25.01 -10.40
C ILE A 263 2.53 24.27 -11.73
N SER A 264 3.03 23.04 -11.82
CA SER A 264 3.11 22.32 -13.10
C SER A 264 2.01 21.29 -13.24
N ASP A 265 1.58 21.03 -14.48
CA ASP A 265 0.91 19.78 -14.81
C ASP A 265 1.91 18.63 -14.67
N LEU A 266 1.55 17.63 -13.85
CA LEU A 266 2.39 16.50 -13.50
C LEU A 266 2.19 15.28 -14.42
N THR A 267 1.20 15.32 -15.31
CA THR A 267 0.83 14.20 -16.17
C THR A 267 1.73 13.97 -17.40
N PRO A 268 2.36 15.00 -18.02
CA PRO A 268 3.17 14.80 -19.22
C PRO A 268 4.45 13.98 -18.98
N ALA A 269 4.90 13.25 -20.01
CA ALA A 269 6.15 12.52 -20.04
C ALA A 269 7.35 13.46 -20.23
N CYS A 270 8.36 13.36 -19.36
CA CYS A 270 9.62 14.09 -19.44
C CYS A 270 10.52 13.50 -20.52
N LEU A 271 11.05 14.34 -21.41
CA LEU A 271 11.90 13.92 -22.54
C LEU A 271 13.38 14.23 -22.35
N ALA A 272 13.74 14.94 -21.28
CA ALA A 272 15.12 15.36 -21.02
C ALA A 272 16.07 14.19 -20.78
N PHE A 273 15.57 13.06 -20.29
CA PHE A 273 16.37 11.88 -19.98
C PHE A 273 15.50 10.63 -19.92
N GLU A 274 15.96 9.54 -20.54
CA GLU A 274 15.35 8.23 -20.39
C GLU A 274 15.99 7.53 -19.18
N VAL A 275 15.19 7.29 -18.14
CA VAL A 275 15.70 6.67 -16.91
C VAL A 275 15.92 5.18 -17.17
N PRO A 276 17.12 4.63 -16.93
CA PRO A 276 17.38 3.20 -17.11
C PRO A 276 16.32 2.35 -16.40
N VAL A 277 15.87 1.28 -17.05
CA VAL A 277 14.79 0.37 -16.60
C VAL A 277 13.38 0.96 -16.66
N PHE A 278 13.20 2.27 -16.45
CA PHE A 278 11.86 2.88 -16.34
C PHE A 278 11.40 3.65 -17.57
N GLY A 279 12.30 3.97 -18.51
CA GLY A 279 12.00 4.72 -19.72
C GLY A 279 11.77 6.21 -19.45
N PHE A 280 10.93 6.84 -20.27
CA PHE A 280 10.49 8.23 -20.07
C PHE A 280 9.38 8.28 -19.02
N LEU A 281 9.75 8.78 -17.84
CA LEU A 281 8.82 9.00 -16.73
C LEU A 281 7.95 10.23 -16.98
N THR A 282 6.72 10.21 -16.46
CA THR A 282 5.95 11.44 -16.27
C THR A 282 6.57 12.31 -15.18
N ARG A 283 6.21 13.59 -15.10
CA ARG A 283 6.62 14.44 -13.98
C ARG A 283 6.19 13.82 -12.64
N LEU A 284 4.97 13.28 -12.56
CA LEU A 284 4.44 12.58 -11.39
C LEU A 284 5.35 11.40 -11.00
N GLU A 285 5.68 10.54 -11.94
CA GLU A 285 6.56 9.39 -11.71
C GLU A 285 7.99 9.80 -11.35
N ALA A 286 8.52 10.86 -11.96
CA ALA A 286 9.83 11.41 -11.61
C ALA A 286 9.86 11.95 -10.17
N ILE A 287 8.79 12.60 -9.70
CA ILE A 287 8.69 13.03 -8.29
C ILE A 287 8.60 11.81 -7.37
N TYR A 288 7.81 10.79 -7.72
CA TYR A 288 7.75 9.54 -6.94
C TYR A 288 9.09 8.79 -6.92
N PHE A 289 9.87 8.84 -7.99
CA PHE A 289 11.24 8.35 -8.00
C PHE A 289 12.08 9.08 -6.94
N VAL A 290 12.04 10.41 -6.92
CA VAL A 290 12.76 11.21 -5.91
C VAL A 290 12.30 10.87 -4.49
N ILE A 291 11.00 10.66 -4.27
CA ILE A 291 10.44 10.25 -2.98
C ILE A 291 11.04 8.90 -2.54
N TYR A 292 10.89 7.84 -3.34
CA TYR A 292 11.32 6.50 -2.94
C TYR A 292 12.85 6.36 -2.90
N HIS A 293 13.57 7.11 -3.74
CA HIS A 293 15.03 7.22 -3.67
C HIS A 293 15.46 7.85 -2.35
N THR A 294 14.84 8.97 -1.98
CA THR A 294 15.12 9.66 -0.71
C THR A 294 14.80 8.75 0.49
N GLN A 295 13.66 8.05 0.49
CA GLN A 295 13.30 7.08 1.55
C GLN A 295 14.33 5.97 1.71
N ARG A 296 14.82 5.40 0.59
CA ARG A 296 15.89 4.40 0.61
C ARG A 296 17.15 4.93 1.30
N HIS A 297 17.54 6.16 0.97
CA HIS A 297 18.74 6.77 1.54
C HIS A 297 18.55 7.28 2.97
N THR A 298 17.33 7.64 3.38
CA THR A 298 17.00 7.86 4.79
C THR A 298 17.24 6.58 5.61
N GLN A 299 16.81 5.42 5.12
CA GLN A 299 17.07 4.16 5.81
C GLN A 299 18.57 3.85 5.89
N GLN A 300 19.32 4.10 4.83
CA GLN A 300 20.78 3.93 4.86
C GLN A 300 21.45 4.88 5.85
N LEU A 301 20.98 6.13 5.97
CA LEU A 301 21.48 7.09 6.94
C LEU A 301 21.19 6.64 8.39
N LYS A 302 20.00 6.08 8.67
CA LYS A 302 19.68 5.48 9.97
C LYS A 302 20.70 4.39 10.33
N ASN A 303 21.01 3.50 9.40
CA ASN A 303 21.98 2.44 9.61
C ASN A 303 23.41 2.99 9.88
N ILE A 304 23.81 4.07 9.19
CA ILE A 304 25.10 4.74 9.44
C ILE A 304 25.14 5.28 10.87
N ILE A 305 24.10 6.01 11.30
CA ILE A 305 24.00 6.60 12.64
C ILE A 305 24.08 5.52 13.72
N GLU A 306 23.35 4.42 13.57
CA GLU A 306 23.39 3.28 14.49
C GLU A 306 24.81 2.72 14.64
N GLN A 307 25.57 2.59 13.55
CA GLN A 307 26.94 2.07 13.59
C GLN A 307 27.96 3.04 14.21
N LEU A 308 27.77 4.34 14.00
CA LEU A 308 28.61 5.37 14.64
C LEU A 308 28.44 5.32 16.16
N ALA A 309 27.20 5.14 16.63
CA ALA A 309 26.90 4.99 18.05
C ALA A 309 27.54 3.73 18.66
N THR A 310 27.53 2.60 17.96
CA THR A 310 28.18 1.37 18.44
C THR A 310 29.71 1.42 18.42
N SER A 311 30.31 2.24 17.55
CA SER A 311 31.77 2.38 17.44
C SER A 311 32.37 3.34 18.48
N SER A 312 31.51 4.08 19.18
CA SER A 312 31.90 5.07 20.20
C SER A 312 31.84 4.51 21.64
N ASN A 313 31.40 3.26 21.80
CA ASN A 313 31.41 2.47 23.05
C ASN A 313 32.56 1.46 23.06
#